data_AF-A0A1F6E5D5-F1
#
_entry.id   AF-A0A1F6E5D5-F1
#
_cell.length_a   1.000
_cell.length_b   1.000
_cell.length_c   1.000
_cell.angle_alpha   90.00
_cell.angle_beta   90.00
_cell.angle_gamma   90.00
#
_symmetry.space_group_name_H-M   'P 1'
#
loop_
_entity.id
_entity.type
_entity.pdbx_description
1 polymer ?
#
loop_
_entity_poly.entity_id
_entity_poly.type
_entity_poly.pdbx_seq_one_letter_code
_entity_poly.pdbx_strand_id
1 'polypeptide(L)'
;MGMKNLARLATLAVYTLFPFISVAQTTVVGGVNSEGGWFFGIGSGWGNIAIGCNYNTICQVASQFLYIINYVLVPLLFAVAFIAFLYGVVRAYIFSHGDPEKVKEGHQLILWGIIGFVVMISLWGIVNVVANTFGLAGYSAPPLPTSF
;
A
#
# COMPACT_ATOMS: atom_id res chain seq x y z
N MET A 1 -27.91 -31.41 -27.03
CA MET A 1 -27.15 -30.15 -27.24
C MET A 1 -25.68 -30.53 -27.36
N GLY A 2 -25.11 -30.45 -28.57
CA GLY A 2 -23.89 -31.19 -28.93
C GLY A 2 -22.62 -30.76 -28.18
N MET A 3 -21.70 -31.70 -27.93
CA MET A 3 -20.39 -31.51 -27.26
C MET A 3 -19.59 -30.30 -27.75
N LYS A 4 -19.81 -29.86 -28.99
CA LYS A 4 -19.17 -28.67 -29.59
C LYS A 4 -19.55 -27.35 -28.88
N ASN A 5 -20.75 -27.28 -28.29
CA ASN A 5 -21.21 -26.11 -27.52
C ASN A 5 -20.61 -26.07 -26.11
N LEU A 6 -20.38 -27.23 -25.50
CA LEU A 6 -19.72 -27.34 -24.19
C LEU A 6 -18.24 -26.95 -24.25
N ALA A 7 -17.53 -27.37 -25.31
CA ALA A 7 -16.13 -26.97 -25.52
C ALA A 7 -15.97 -25.45 -25.67
N ARG A 8 -16.90 -24.79 -26.39
CA ARG A 8 -16.92 -23.33 -26.54
C ARG A 8 -17.23 -22.60 -25.24
N LEU A 9 -18.13 -23.15 -24.43
CA LEU A 9 -18.44 -22.65 -23.09
C LEU A 9 -17.25 -22.78 -22.13
N ALA A 10 -16.52 -23.90 -22.16
CA ALA A 10 -15.33 -24.10 -21.35
C ALA A 10 -14.21 -23.10 -21.71
N THR A 11 -13.95 -22.86 -23.00
CA THR A 11 -12.97 -21.85 -23.43
C THR A 11 -13.38 -20.43 -23.06
N LEU A 12 -14.68 -20.10 -23.09
CA LEU A 12 -15.19 -18.79 -22.65
C LEU A 12 -15.07 -18.61 -21.13
N ALA A 13 -15.37 -19.65 -20.35
CA ALA A 13 -15.24 -19.63 -18.90
C ALA A 13 -13.77 -19.49 -18.45
N VAL A 14 -12.83 -20.15 -19.15
CA VAL A 14 -11.39 -19.98 -18.90
C VAL A 14 -10.96 -18.54 -19.20
N TYR A 15 -11.45 -17.93 -20.29
CA TYR A 15 -11.11 -16.55 -20.67
C TYR A 15 -11.64 -15.49 -19.69
N THR A 16 -12.81 -15.70 -19.09
CA THR A 16 -13.36 -14.80 -18.06
C THR A 16 -12.75 -15.01 -16.68
N LEU A 17 -12.11 -16.16 -16.44
CA LEU A 17 -11.39 -16.48 -15.20
C LEU A 17 -9.87 -16.22 -15.29
N PHE A 18 -9.31 -16.01 -16.48
CA PHE A 18 -7.92 -15.57 -16.69
C PHE A 18 -7.51 -14.35 -15.85
N PRO A 19 -8.32 -13.28 -15.70
CA PRO A 19 -7.94 -12.18 -14.81
C PRO A 19 -7.89 -12.58 -13.34
N PHE A 20 -8.64 -13.61 -12.91
CA PHE A 20 -8.64 -14.08 -11.52
C PHE A 20 -7.46 -15.04 -11.21
N ILE A 21 -7.01 -15.84 -12.18
CA ILE A 21 -5.79 -16.68 -12.03
C ILE A 21 -4.51 -15.81 -12.05
N SER A 22 -4.51 -14.71 -12.82
CA SER A 22 -3.36 -13.80 -12.91
C SER A 22 -3.03 -13.05 -11.61
N VAL A 23 -3.94 -13.03 -10.62
CA VAL A 23 -3.69 -12.44 -9.29
C VAL A 23 -2.93 -13.39 -8.36
N ALA A 24 -2.79 -14.67 -8.68
CA ALA A 24 -2.14 -15.67 -7.83
C ALA A 24 -0.62 -15.80 -8.03
N GLN A 25 -0.06 -15.25 -9.11
CA GLN A 25 1.40 -15.29 -9.32
C GLN A 25 2.07 -14.19 -8.49
N THR A 26 2.27 -14.50 -7.20
CA THR A 26 3.34 -13.89 -6.41
C THR A 26 4.64 -14.57 -6.81
N THR A 27 5.47 -13.85 -7.55
CA THR A 27 6.82 -14.32 -7.86
C THR A 27 7.74 -13.71 -6.83
N VAL A 28 8.55 -14.53 -6.16
CA VAL A 28 9.66 -13.99 -5.37
C VAL A 28 10.70 -13.52 -6.38
N VAL A 29 10.83 -12.20 -6.54
CA VAL A 29 11.77 -11.57 -7.45
C VAL A 29 12.99 -11.19 -6.65
N GLY A 30 14.08 -11.92 -6.86
CA GLY A 30 15.40 -11.61 -6.31
C GLY A 30 16.37 -11.25 -7.42
N GLY A 31 17.17 -10.21 -7.23
CA GLY A 31 18.15 -9.79 -8.22
C GLY A 31 19.25 -8.90 -7.64
N VAL A 32 20.27 -8.67 -8.45
CA VAL A 32 21.30 -7.66 -8.20
C VAL A 32 21.06 -6.48 -9.14
N ASN A 33 21.06 -5.27 -8.59
CA ASN A 33 20.98 -4.05 -9.40
C ASN A 33 22.32 -3.81 -10.10
N SER A 34 22.34 -3.00 -11.17
CA SER A 34 23.58 -2.66 -11.94
C SER A 34 24.71 -2.03 -11.11
N GLU A 35 24.44 -1.68 -9.87
CA GLU A 35 25.35 -1.02 -8.92
C GLU A 35 25.80 -1.98 -7.78
N GLY A 36 25.46 -3.27 -7.86
CA GLY A 36 25.92 -4.30 -6.92
C GLY A 36 25.04 -4.53 -5.68
N GLY A 37 23.93 -3.82 -5.54
CA GLY A 37 22.97 -4.02 -4.45
C GLY A 37 22.05 -5.22 -4.65
N TRP A 38 21.76 -5.94 -3.56
CA TRP A 38 20.87 -7.10 -3.55
C TRP A 38 19.44 -6.66 -3.21
N PHE A 39 18.46 -7.08 -4.00
CA PHE A 39 17.04 -6.88 -3.69
C PHE A 39 16.29 -8.20 -3.66
N PHE A 40 15.37 -8.32 -2.71
CA PHE A 40 14.38 -9.38 -2.62
C PHE A 40 12.99 -8.75 -2.53
N GLY A 41 12.10 -9.17 -3.41
CA GLY A 41 10.77 -8.61 -3.52
C GLY A 41 9.72 -9.65 -3.86
N ILE A 42 8.47 -9.27 -3.67
CA ILE A 42 7.31 -9.98 -4.17
C ILE A 42 6.79 -9.24 -5.41
N GLY A 43 6.87 -9.91 -6.55
CA GLY A 43 6.26 -9.48 -7.80
C GLY A 43 4.84 -9.98 -7.88
N SER A 44 3.88 -9.06 -7.91
CA SER A 44 2.47 -9.37 -8.16
C SER A 44 2.04 -8.82 -9.52
N GLY A 45 0.95 -9.34 -10.08
CA GLY A 45 0.36 -8.84 -11.34
C GLY A 45 -0.04 -7.36 -11.33
N TRP A 46 0.06 -6.69 -10.17
CA TRP A 46 -0.25 -5.27 -9.96
C TRP A 46 1.01 -4.41 -9.67
N GLY A 47 2.20 -5.01 -9.67
CA GLY A 47 3.47 -4.33 -9.39
C GLY A 47 4.42 -5.15 -8.50
N ASN A 48 5.69 -4.78 -8.51
CA ASN A 48 6.74 -5.40 -7.69
C ASN A 48 6.96 -4.59 -6.40
N ILE A 49 6.93 -5.27 -5.25
CA ILE A 49 7.30 -4.73 -3.94
C ILE A 49 8.66 -5.32 -3.60
N ALA A 50 9.74 -4.53 -3.68
CA ALA A 50 11.11 -5.00 -3.48
C ALA A 50 11.78 -4.30 -2.30
N ILE A 51 12.44 -5.08 -1.44
CA ILE A 51 13.25 -4.62 -0.31
C ILE A 51 14.71 -4.98 -0.65
N GLY A 52 15.57 -3.98 -0.77
CA GLY A 52 16.96 -4.22 -1.18
C GLY A 52 17.92 -3.12 -0.73
N CYS A 53 19.13 -3.51 -0.34
CA CYS A 53 20.18 -2.60 0.10
C CYS A 53 21.31 -2.59 -0.94
N ASN A 54 21.77 -1.39 -1.28
CA ASN A 54 22.84 -1.17 -2.23
C ASN A 54 23.88 -0.23 -1.59
N TYR A 55 25.12 -0.70 -1.53
CA TYR A 55 26.11 -0.26 -0.56
C TYR A 55 27.00 0.89 -1.06
N ASN A 56 26.54 1.77 -1.96
CA ASN A 56 27.46 2.70 -2.63
C ASN A 56 27.13 4.21 -2.56
N THR A 57 26.02 4.67 -1.96
CA THR A 57 25.81 6.12 -1.69
C THR A 57 24.83 6.44 -0.54
N ILE A 58 25.02 7.58 0.12
CA ILE A 58 24.12 8.17 1.14
C ILE A 58 22.71 8.43 0.57
N CYS A 59 22.62 8.80 -0.72
CA CYS A 59 21.34 8.96 -1.43
C CYS A 59 20.53 7.67 -1.51
N GLN A 60 21.18 6.51 -1.56
CA GLN A 60 20.50 5.22 -1.68
C GLN A 60 19.91 4.78 -0.34
N VAL A 61 20.60 5.05 0.77
CA VAL A 61 20.06 4.88 2.13
C VAL A 61 18.85 5.78 2.35
N ALA A 62 18.92 7.05 1.94
CA ALA A 62 17.77 7.97 2.01
C ALA A 62 16.58 7.49 1.16
N SER A 63 16.84 6.96 -0.05
CA SER A 63 15.78 6.41 -0.91
C SER A 63 15.10 5.16 -0.31
N GLN A 64 15.85 4.30 0.41
CA GLN A 64 15.29 3.14 1.09
C GLN A 64 14.42 3.54 2.28
N PHE A 65 14.83 4.54 3.07
CA PHE A 65 13.99 5.07 4.14
C PHE A 65 12.70 5.68 3.61
N LEU A 66 12.76 6.46 2.53
CA LEU A 66 11.57 7.00 1.89
C LEU A 66 10.67 5.90 1.30
N TYR A 67 11.25 4.82 0.76
CA TYR A 67 10.48 3.68 0.25
C TYR A 67 9.70 2.98 1.38
N ILE A 68 10.37 2.68 2.50
CA ILE A 68 9.72 2.03 3.67
C ILE A 68 8.60 2.91 4.24
N ILE A 69 8.84 4.22 4.36
CA ILE A 69 7.83 5.15 4.88
C ILE A 69 6.61 5.20 3.94
N ASN A 70 6.82 5.36 2.64
CA ASN A 70 5.71 5.55 1.71
C ASN A 70 4.95 4.25 1.38
N TYR A 71 5.64 3.12 1.25
CA TYR A 71 5.04 1.86 0.81
C TYR A 71 4.66 0.89 1.93
N VAL A 72 5.26 1.01 3.11
CA VAL A 72 4.97 0.11 4.23
C VAL A 72 4.27 0.87 5.36
N LEU A 73 4.82 2.01 5.78
CA LEU A 73 4.31 2.73 6.94
C LEU A 73 2.92 3.35 6.67
N VAL A 74 2.74 4.02 5.52
CA VAL A 74 1.44 4.63 5.17
C VAL A 74 0.28 3.61 5.10
N PRO A 75 0.37 2.51 4.33
CA PRO A 75 -0.72 1.52 4.30
C PRO A 75 -0.90 0.81 5.65
N LEU A 76 0.16 0.61 6.43
CA LEU A 76 0.06 0.05 7.78
C LEU A 76 -0.72 0.97 8.72
N LEU A 77 -0.44 2.28 8.74
CA LEU A 77 -1.21 3.22 9.57
C LEU A 77 -2.66 3.34 9.10
N PHE A 78 -2.92 3.26 7.80
CA PHE A 78 -4.28 3.16 7.26
C PHE A 78 -5.02 1.94 7.78
N ALA A 79 -4.36 0.77 7.79
CA ALA A 79 -4.93 -0.46 8.32
C ALA A 79 -5.22 -0.34 9.82
N VAL A 80 -4.30 0.20 10.61
CA VAL A 80 -4.49 0.41 12.05
C VAL A 80 -5.63 1.40 12.34
N ALA A 81 -5.67 2.53 11.63
CA ALA A 81 -6.75 3.52 11.77
C ALA A 81 -8.12 2.91 11.40
N PHE A 82 -8.17 2.08 10.36
CA PHE A 82 -9.39 1.37 9.95
C PHE A 82 -9.86 0.36 11.00
N ILE A 83 -8.93 -0.40 11.59
CA ILE A 83 -9.25 -1.33 12.68
C ILE A 83 -9.75 -0.56 13.91
N ALA A 84 -9.10 0.55 14.28
CA ALA A 84 -9.54 1.40 15.40
C ALA A 84 -10.93 1.99 15.17
N PHE A 85 -11.24 2.41 13.94
CA PHE A 85 -12.55 2.89 13.53
C PHE A 85 -13.62 1.79 13.65
N LEU A 86 -13.37 0.59 13.09
CA LEU A 86 -14.29 -0.54 13.21
C LEU A 86 -14.50 -0.97 14.67
N TYR A 87 -13.44 -1.00 15.47
CA TYR A 87 -13.51 -1.31 16.89
C TYR A 87 -14.36 -0.29 17.65
N GLY A 88 -14.20 1.00 17.34
CA GLY A 88 -15.02 2.08 17.90
C GLY A 88 -16.51 1.91 17.56
N VAL A 89 -16.85 1.57 16.31
CA VAL A 89 -18.24 1.33 15.87
C VAL A 89 -18.84 0.11 16.57
N VAL A 90 -18.11 -1.00 16.62
CA VAL A 90 -18.58 -2.23 17.28
C VAL A 90 -18.77 -1.99 18.78
N ARG A 91 -17.88 -1.25 19.44
CA ARG A 91 -18.02 -0.90 20.87
C ARG A 91 -19.20 0.06 21.13
N ALA A 92 -19.37 1.08 20.28
CA ALA A 92 -20.45 2.05 20.40
C ALA A 92 -21.84 1.43 20.21
N TYR A 93 -22.00 0.56 19.20
CA TYR A 93 -23.32 0.09 18.75
C TYR A 93 -23.66 -1.35 19.14
N ILE A 94 -22.67 -2.25 19.21
CA ILE A 94 -22.93 -3.68 19.49
C ILE A 94 -22.73 -3.99 20.97
N PHE A 95 -21.70 -3.45 21.61
CA PHE A 95 -21.40 -3.76 23.02
C PHE A 95 -22.15 -2.87 24.03
N SER A 96 -22.73 -1.75 23.60
CA SER A 96 -23.38 -0.80 24.53
C SER A 96 -24.64 -1.36 25.21
N HIS A 97 -25.42 -2.25 24.58
CA HIS A 97 -26.64 -2.86 25.16
C HIS A 97 -27.61 -1.88 25.89
N GLY A 98 -27.58 -0.59 25.57
CA GLY A 98 -28.42 0.44 26.19
C GLY A 98 -27.74 1.25 27.32
N ASP A 99 -26.48 1.00 27.64
CA ASP A 99 -25.71 1.78 28.61
C ASP A 99 -25.08 3.03 27.93
N PRO A 100 -25.50 4.26 28.32
CA PRO A 100 -25.03 5.49 27.70
C PRO A 100 -23.53 5.76 27.90
N GLU A 101 -22.91 5.20 28.94
CA GLU A 101 -21.49 5.44 29.23
C GLU A 101 -20.59 4.68 28.22
N LYS A 102 -20.98 3.46 27.86
CA LYS A 102 -20.31 2.63 26.84
C LYS A 102 -20.42 3.23 25.44
N VAL A 103 -21.56 3.87 25.12
CA VAL A 103 -21.74 4.60 23.85
C VAL A 103 -20.74 5.76 23.78
N LYS A 104 -20.63 6.55 24.86
CA LYS A 104 -19.75 7.71 24.91
C LYS A 104 -18.29 7.33 24.68
N GLU A 105 -17.82 6.25 25.30
CA GLU A 105 -16.47 5.72 25.05
C GLU A 105 -16.27 5.27 23.59
N GLY A 106 -17.26 4.58 23.00
CA GLY A 106 -17.20 4.15 21.61
C GLY A 106 -17.13 5.33 20.64
N HIS A 107 -17.91 6.39 20.87
CA HIS A 107 -17.86 7.62 20.07
C HIS A 107 -16.50 8.33 20.18
N GLN A 108 -15.89 8.33 21.36
CA GLN A 108 -14.56 8.88 21.56
C GLN A 108 -13.52 8.10 20.73
N LEU A 109 -13.58 6.77 20.72
CA LEU A 109 -12.70 5.93 19.90
C LEU A 109 -12.88 6.17 18.39
N ILE A 110 -14.12 6.36 17.93
CA ILE A 110 -14.42 6.71 16.53
C ILE A 110 -13.77 8.05 16.17
N LEU A 111 -13.91 9.07 17.03
CA LEU A 111 -13.30 10.38 16.81
C LEU A 111 -11.77 10.28 16.70
N TRP A 112 -11.12 9.51 17.57
CA TRP A 112 -9.68 9.27 17.49
C TRP A 112 -9.27 8.57 16.18
N GLY A 113 -10.08 7.62 15.68
CA GLY A 113 -9.88 6.99 14.38
C GLY A 113 -10.01 7.99 13.22
N ILE A 114 -11.03 8.84 13.23
CA ILE A 114 -11.26 9.86 12.19
C ILE A 114 -10.15 10.90 12.18
N ILE A 115 -9.69 11.36 13.35
CA ILE A 115 -8.56 12.29 13.44
C ILE A 115 -7.31 11.68 12.80
N GLY A 116 -7.04 10.39 13.04
CA GLY A 116 -5.95 9.67 12.40
C GLY A 116 -6.03 9.69 10.86
N PHE A 117 -7.23 9.46 10.31
CA PHE A 117 -7.45 9.53 8.86
C PHE A 117 -7.26 10.94 8.30
N VAL A 118 -7.81 11.96 8.96
CA VAL A 118 -7.73 13.35 8.51
C VAL A 118 -6.28 13.83 8.47
N VAL A 119 -5.48 13.51 9.49
CA VAL A 119 -4.05 13.88 9.52
C VAL A 119 -3.29 13.23 8.38
N MET A 120 -3.50 11.94 8.11
CA MET A 120 -2.79 11.27 7.01
C MET A 120 -3.15 11.80 5.64
N ILE A 121 -4.44 12.02 5.39
CA ILE A 121 -4.90 12.59 4.11
C ILE A 121 -4.42 14.03 3.98
N SER A 122 -4.43 14.82 5.05
CA SER A 122 -3.98 16.22 5.04
C SER A 122 -2.50 16.35 4.71
N LEU A 123 -1.64 15.53 5.33
CA LEU A 123 -0.19 15.56 5.05
C LEU A 123 0.11 15.22 3.58
N TRP A 124 -0.48 14.15 3.05
CA TRP A 124 -0.29 13.78 1.65
C TRP A 124 -0.96 14.73 0.66
N GLY A 125 -2.12 15.28 1.01
CA GLY A 125 -2.80 16.30 0.22
C GLY A 125 -1.91 17.52 0.04
N ILE A 126 -1.32 18.02 1.13
CA ILE A 126 -0.41 19.17 1.10
C ILE A 126 0.87 18.82 0.34
N VAL A 127 1.50 17.67 0.61
CA VAL A 127 2.71 17.22 -0.11
C VAL A 127 2.45 17.15 -1.60
N ASN A 128 1.31 16.58 -2.02
CA ASN A 128 0.96 16.48 -3.43
C ASN A 128 0.69 17.86 -4.04
N VAL A 129 -0.03 18.75 -3.34
CA VAL A 129 -0.27 20.11 -3.83
C VAL A 129 1.06 20.85 -4.01
N VAL A 130 1.93 20.84 -3.02
CA VAL A 130 3.25 21.48 -3.09
C VAL A 130 4.11 20.86 -4.21
N ALA A 131 4.17 19.54 -4.31
CA ALA A 131 4.95 18.86 -5.34
C ALA A 131 4.47 19.20 -6.77
N ASN A 132 3.15 19.31 -6.98
CA ASN A 132 2.59 19.67 -8.28
C ASN A 132 2.72 21.17 -8.58
N THR A 133 2.52 22.04 -7.59
CA THR A 133 2.62 23.50 -7.77
C THR A 133 4.04 23.94 -8.12
N PHE A 134 5.06 23.30 -7.52
CA PHE A 134 6.46 23.63 -7.75
C PHE A 134 7.16 22.70 -8.77
N GLY A 135 6.42 21.79 -9.42
CA GLY A 135 6.96 20.90 -10.44
C GLY A 135 7.98 19.87 -9.94
N LEU A 136 7.96 19.53 -8.64
CA LEU A 136 8.82 18.48 -8.06
C LEU A 136 8.23 17.07 -8.21
N ALA A 137 7.02 16.96 -8.75
CA ALA A 137 6.41 15.67 -9.08
C ALA A 137 7.21 14.96 -10.19
N GLY A 138 8.07 14.02 -9.81
CA GLY A 138 8.84 13.18 -10.73
C GLY A 138 10.34 13.49 -10.85
N TYR A 139 10.85 14.49 -10.12
CA TYR A 139 12.30 14.73 -10.06
C TYR A 139 12.94 13.91 -8.93
N SER A 140 13.74 12.90 -9.31
CA SER A 140 14.73 12.33 -8.41
C SER A 140 15.80 13.39 -8.10
N ALA A 141 16.27 13.45 -6.85
CA ALA A 141 17.39 14.32 -6.51
C ALA A 141 18.54 14.06 -7.49
N PRO A 142 19.11 15.11 -8.13
CA PRO A 142 20.18 14.92 -9.11
C PRO A 142 21.33 14.13 -8.49
N PRO A 143 21.93 13.18 -9.23
CA PRO A 143 23.01 12.36 -8.72
C PRO A 143 24.13 13.26 -8.21
N LEU A 144 24.56 13.00 -6.97
CA LEU A 144 25.68 13.70 -6.35
C LEU A 144 26.93 13.50 -7.22
N PRO A 145 27.81 14.49 -7.34
CA PRO A 145 29.06 14.32 -8.06
C PRO A 145 29.89 13.20 -7.41
N THR A 146 30.16 12.14 -8.18
CA THR A 146 31.06 11.06 -7.78
C THR A 146 32.49 11.50 -8.08
N SER A 147 33.28 11.77 -7.03
CA SER A 147 34.73 11.91 -7.20
C SER A 147 35.33 10.53 -7.52
N PHE A 148 35.97 10.42 -8.68
CA PHE A 148 36.77 9.25 -9.07
C PHE A 148 37.91 9.00 -8.08
#